data_AF-A0A066W1Z2-F1
#
_entry.id   AF-A0A066W1Z2-F1
#
_cell.length_a   1.000
_cell.length_b   1.000
_cell.length_c   1.000
_cell.angle_alpha   90.00
_cell.angle_beta   90.00
_cell.angle_gamma   90.00
#
_symmetry.space_group_name_H-M   'P 1'
#
loop_
_entity.id
_entity.type
_entity.pdbx_description
1 polymer ?
#
loop_
_entity_poly.entity_id
_entity_poly.type
_entity_poly.pdbx_seq_one_letter_code
_entity_poly.pdbx_strand_id
1 'polypeptide(L)'
;MAAGHPAMSDPSVAVTAAKPTARCGDEIETLEEAIDFLLRIMAASISYLTRKAPHVQTNPAIPLVLLSATASQTLVDEETMVESADELVQDLMMKAKQVEAYIGDLPEWASRDGQQPAQIAELEALQSEMRHANEEYRAAVREASVLQLQVSELLHQVCNDQQHTRVALAKATGALTP
;
A
#
# COMPACT_ATOMS: atom_id res chain seq x y z
N MET A 1 -39.38 -44.31 -19.62
CA MET A 1 -40.25 -43.61 -18.63
C MET A 1 -39.37 -43.35 -17.41
N ALA A 2 -38.85 -42.14 -17.32
CA ALA A 2 -39.28 -41.10 -16.36
C ALA A 2 -38.45 -41.23 -15.06
N ALA A 3 -37.40 -40.40 -14.96
CA ALA A 3 -37.34 -39.20 -14.11
C ALA A 3 -36.89 -39.58 -12.69
N GLY A 4 -35.79 -39.10 -12.13
CA GLY A 4 -35.20 -37.77 -12.23
C GLY A 4 -35.18 -37.21 -10.81
N HIS A 5 -34.00 -37.15 -10.18
CA HIS A 5 -33.67 -36.31 -9.03
C HIS A 5 -32.15 -36.39 -8.78
N PRO A 6 -31.33 -35.48 -9.33
CA PRO A 6 -30.00 -35.25 -8.80
C PRO A 6 -30.10 -34.35 -7.57
N ALA A 7 -29.42 -34.78 -6.50
CA ALA A 7 -29.26 -34.05 -5.26
C ALA A 7 -28.74 -32.63 -5.53
N MET A 8 -29.42 -31.65 -4.94
CA MET A 8 -28.94 -30.28 -4.75
C MET A 8 -27.67 -30.34 -3.91
N SER A 9 -26.52 -30.22 -4.58
CA SER A 9 -25.25 -29.93 -3.94
C SER A 9 -25.17 -28.43 -3.76
N ASP A 10 -25.25 -27.95 -2.52
CA ASP A 10 -24.83 -26.60 -2.15
C ASP A 10 -23.31 -26.47 -2.41
N PRO A 11 -22.84 -25.44 -3.14
CA PRO A 11 -21.51 -24.92 -2.94
C PRO A 11 -21.61 -23.72 -2.01
N SER A 12 -21.33 -23.98 -0.73
CA SER A 12 -20.82 -22.99 0.20
C SER A 12 -19.63 -22.28 -0.44
N VAL A 13 -19.86 -21.09 -0.97
CA VAL A 13 -18.80 -20.19 -1.45
C VAL A 13 -18.13 -19.63 -0.21
N ALA A 14 -17.16 -20.40 0.29
CA ALA A 14 -16.13 -19.90 1.16
C ALA A 14 -15.36 -18.85 0.37
N VAL A 15 -15.69 -17.57 0.62
CA VAL A 15 -14.84 -16.43 0.27
C VAL A 15 -13.57 -16.57 1.13
N THR A 16 -12.63 -17.38 0.66
CA THR A 16 -11.26 -17.36 1.15
C THR A 16 -10.67 -16.03 0.78
N ALA A 17 -10.42 -15.24 1.82
CA ALA A 17 -9.79 -13.93 1.78
C ALA A 17 -8.61 -13.92 0.80
N ALA A 18 -8.75 -13.13 -0.27
CA ALA A 18 -7.61 -12.67 -1.03
C ALA A 18 -6.70 -11.91 -0.06
N LYS A 19 -5.54 -12.51 0.23
CA LYS A 19 -4.45 -11.90 0.98
C LYS A 19 -4.14 -10.57 0.28
N PRO A 20 -4.26 -9.41 0.96
CA PRO A 20 -3.98 -8.13 0.32
C PRO A 20 -2.50 -8.14 -0.06
N THR A 21 -2.23 -8.17 -1.36
CA THR A 21 -0.89 -8.00 -1.90
C THR A 21 -0.44 -6.59 -1.52
N ALA A 22 0.67 -6.58 -0.78
CA ALA A 22 1.22 -5.42 -0.12
C ALA A 22 1.50 -4.28 -1.09
N ARG A 23 1.49 -3.07 -0.53
CA ARG A 23 1.83 -1.81 -1.19
C ARG A 23 3.26 -1.88 -1.69
N CYS A 24 3.41 -2.29 -2.95
CA CYS A 24 4.66 -2.47 -3.66
C CYS A 24 5.55 -1.20 -3.71
N GLY A 25 4.98 -0.02 -3.43
CA GLY A 25 5.73 1.24 -3.37
C GLY A 25 6.44 1.51 -2.04
N ASP A 26 5.86 1.08 -0.92
CA ASP A 26 6.33 1.49 0.41
C ASP A 26 7.69 0.84 0.75
N GLU A 27 7.94 -0.40 0.32
CA GLU A 27 9.14 -1.17 0.67
C GLU A 27 10.40 -0.73 -0.11
N ILE A 28 10.24 -0.30 -1.35
CA ILE A 28 11.36 0.21 -2.16
C ILE A 28 11.70 1.64 -1.76
N GLU A 29 10.69 2.48 -1.52
CA GLU A 29 10.90 3.85 -1.06
C GLU A 29 11.58 3.86 0.31
N THR A 30 11.19 2.97 1.22
CA THR A 30 11.86 2.82 2.52
C THR A 30 13.29 2.32 2.40
N LEU A 31 13.59 1.40 1.47
CA LEU A 31 14.96 0.98 1.19
C LEU A 31 15.81 2.13 0.61
N GLU A 32 15.25 2.90 -0.32
CA GLU A 32 15.92 4.08 -0.90
C GLU A 32 16.25 5.12 0.19
N GLU A 33 15.28 5.44 1.04
CA GLU A 33 15.49 6.37 2.16
C GLU A 33 16.55 5.84 3.15
N ALA A 34 16.57 4.53 3.42
CA ALA A 34 17.57 3.91 4.28
C ALA A 34 18.99 3.99 3.69
N ILE A 35 19.13 3.79 2.38
CA ILE A 35 20.42 3.91 1.67
C ILE A 35 20.89 5.37 1.66
N ASP A 36 20.00 6.32 1.37
CA ASP A 36 20.32 7.75 1.40
C ASP A 36 20.75 8.21 2.79
N PHE A 37 20.06 7.72 3.82
CA PHE A 37 20.41 8.01 5.21
C PHE A 37 21.78 7.42 5.58
N LEU A 38 22.08 6.19 5.16
CA LEU A 38 23.39 5.56 5.35
C LEU A 38 24.51 6.39 4.69
N LEU A 39 24.31 6.82 3.43
CA LEU A 39 25.26 7.67 2.70
C LEU A 39 25.47 9.02 3.38
N ARG A 40 24.40 9.62 3.89
CA ARG A 40 24.45 10.88 4.63
C ARG A 40 25.24 10.76 5.92
N ILE A 41 25.05 9.68 6.68
CA ILE A 41 25.83 9.41 7.89
C ILE A 41 27.31 9.27 7.52
N MET A 42 27.65 8.46 6.51
CA MET A 42 29.05 8.29 6.10
C MET A 42 29.73 9.61 5.74
N ALA A 43 29.05 10.46 4.96
CA ALA A 43 29.57 11.78 4.62
C ALA A 43 29.74 12.68 5.86
N ALA A 44 28.79 12.65 6.79
CA ALA A 44 28.87 13.39 8.04
C ALA A 44 30.00 12.88 8.95
N SER A 45 30.20 11.57 9.07
CA SER A 45 31.26 10.94 9.85
C SER A 45 32.64 11.31 9.32
N ILE A 46 32.84 11.26 8.00
CA ILE A 46 34.11 11.68 7.37
C ILE A 46 34.36 13.17 7.63
N SER A 47 33.34 14.01 7.46
CA SER A 47 33.43 15.45 7.72
C SER A 47 33.77 15.76 9.18
N TYR A 48 33.16 15.03 10.12
CA TYR A 48 33.42 15.15 11.56
C TYR A 48 34.88 14.78 11.87
N LEU A 49 35.33 13.59 11.48
CA LEU A 49 36.70 13.13 11.75
C LEU A 49 37.74 14.06 11.13
N THR A 50 37.55 14.50 9.89
CA THR A 50 38.52 15.36 9.20
C THR A 50 38.64 16.76 9.83
N ARG A 51 37.55 17.29 10.40
CA ARG A 51 37.54 18.63 10.99
C ARG A 51 37.91 18.64 12.48
N LYS A 52 37.65 17.53 13.18
CA LYS A 52 37.77 17.42 14.64
C LYS A 52 39.02 16.67 15.10
N ALA A 53 39.75 16.03 14.18
CA ALA A 53 40.92 15.23 14.50
C ALA A 53 42.04 16.03 15.19
N PRO A 54 42.52 15.58 16.36
CA PRO A 54 43.70 16.15 16.99
C PRO A 54 44.92 15.91 16.09
N HIS A 55 45.80 16.90 16.04
CA HIS A 55 47.00 16.83 15.20
C HIS A 55 48.15 16.32 16.06
N VAL A 56 48.59 15.08 15.81
CA VAL A 56 49.73 14.48 16.51
C VAL A 56 51.03 14.94 15.86
N GLN A 57 51.88 15.62 16.62
CA GLN A 57 53.15 16.13 16.15
C GLN A 57 54.19 15.00 16.10
N THR A 58 54.51 14.51 14.90
CA THR A 58 55.47 13.40 14.71
C THR A 58 56.93 13.86 14.76
N ASN A 59 57.22 15.12 14.45
CA ASN A 59 58.56 15.69 14.52
C ASN A 59 58.55 17.01 15.31
N PRO A 60 59.25 17.10 16.46
CA PRO A 60 59.27 18.30 17.29
C PRO A 60 60.04 19.48 16.65
N ALA A 61 60.84 19.24 15.60
CA ALA A 61 61.58 20.30 14.91
C ALA A 61 60.71 21.15 13.97
N ILE A 62 59.49 20.70 13.65
CA ILE A 62 58.58 21.38 12.72
C ILE A 62 57.37 21.90 13.52
N PRO A 63 57.19 23.23 13.62
CA PRO A 63 56.03 23.77 14.33
C PRO A 63 54.73 23.46 13.59
N LEU A 64 53.71 23.01 14.33
CA LEU A 64 52.36 22.80 13.81
C LEU A 64 51.71 24.16 13.56
N VAL A 65 51.34 24.42 12.30
CA VAL A 65 50.56 25.62 11.93
C VAL A 65 49.10 25.22 11.80
N LEU A 66 48.28 25.60 12.78
CA LEU A 66 46.82 25.48 12.69
C LEU A 66 46.28 26.62 11.81
N LEU A 67 45.67 26.27 10.68
CA LEU A 67 45.21 27.20 9.64
C LEU A 67 44.00 28.06 10.02
N SER A 68 43.43 27.92 11.23
CA SER A 68 42.27 28.71 11.66
C SER A 68 42.34 29.08 13.14
N ALA A 69 42.00 30.34 13.47
CA ALA A 69 41.89 30.84 14.83
C ALA A 69 40.81 30.12 15.68
N THR A 70 39.87 29.42 15.02
CA THR A 70 38.84 28.59 15.67
C THR A 70 39.19 27.11 15.72
N ALA A 71 40.31 26.68 15.12
CA ALA A 71 40.70 25.26 15.07
C ALA A 71 40.89 24.72 16.49
N SER A 72 41.61 25.43 17.35
CA SER A 72 41.88 24.99 18.73
C SER A 72 40.64 24.84 19.61
N GLN A 73 39.55 25.55 19.33
CA GLN A 73 38.26 25.41 20.03
C GLN A 73 37.39 24.30 19.45
N THR A 74 37.74 23.82 18.25
CA THR A 74 36.98 22.85 17.50
C THR A 74 37.57 21.45 17.68
N LEU A 75 38.85 21.32 17.97
CA LEU A 75 39.52 20.04 18.21
C LEU A 75 38.93 19.33 19.44
N VAL A 76 38.75 18.03 19.30
CA VAL A 76 38.28 17.14 20.36
C VAL A 76 39.49 16.39 20.92
N ASP A 77 39.45 16.06 22.20
CA ASP A 77 40.50 15.24 22.81
C ASP A 77 40.54 13.85 22.17
N GLU A 78 41.70 13.21 22.20
CA GLU A 78 41.90 11.93 21.50
C GLU A 78 41.03 10.82 22.08
N GLU A 79 40.86 10.79 23.40
CA GLU A 79 39.96 9.85 24.09
C GLU A 79 38.50 10.02 23.62
N THR A 80 37.97 11.24 23.67
CA THR A 80 36.60 11.53 23.22
C THR A 80 36.40 11.29 21.72
N MET A 81 37.45 11.47 20.90
CA MET A 81 37.37 11.18 19.47
C MET A 81 37.30 9.68 19.19
N VAL A 82 38.05 8.85 19.93
CA VAL A 82 37.99 7.39 19.82
C VAL A 82 36.60 6.89 20.22
N GLU A 83 36.05 7.38 21.34
CA GLU A 83 34.68 7.04 21.76
C GLU A 83 33.64 7.45 20.71
N SER A 84 33.73 8.67 20.19
CA SER A 84 32.83 9.16 19.13
C SER A 84 32.97 8.34 17.84
N ALA A 85 34.18 7.91 17.49
CA ALA A 85 34.41 7.08 16.32
C ALA A 85 33.79 5.68 16.49
N ASP A 86 33.90 5.08 17.67
CA ASP A 86 33.29 3.79 17.97
C ASP A 86 31.76 3.86 17.92
N GLU A 87 31.15 4.92 18.46
CA GLU A 87 29.71 5.18 18.32
C GLU A 87 29.29 5.30 16.86
N LEU A 88 30.01 6.10 16.06
CA LEU A 88 29.73 6.27 14.63
C LEU A 88 29.85 4.96 13.85
N VAL A 89 30.84 4.11 14.17
CA VAL A 89 31.01 2.80 13.53
C VAL A 89 29.86 1.87 13.92
N GLN A 90 29.44 1.86 15.19
CA GLN A 90 28.30 1.06 15.64
C GLN A 90 27.02 1.48 14.92
N ASP A 91 26.76 2.78 14.81
CA ASP A 91 25.60 3.32 14.08
C ASP A 91 25.63 2.91 12.61
N LEU A 92 26.80 2.99 11.97
CA LEU A 92 27.00 2.53 10.59
C LEU A 92 26.72 1.04 10.42
N MET A 93 27.23 0.20 11.33
CA MET A 93 27.00 -1.24 11.27
C MET A 93 25.53 -1.59 11.51
N MET A 94 24.85 -0.92 12.45
CA MET A 94 23.43 -1.12 12.68
C MET A 94 22.61 -0.74 11.45
N LYS A 95 22.93 0.40 10.82
CA LYS A 95 22.23 0.87 9.61
C LYS A 95 22.51 0.00 8.39
N ALA A 96 23.74 -0.49 8.22
CA ALA A 96 24.07 -1.43 7.16
C ALA A 96 23.30 -2.75 7.30
N LYS A 97 23.17 -3.28 8.53
CA LYS A 97 22.34 -4.48 8.80
C LYS A 97 20.86 -4.24 8.56
N GLN A 98 20.34 -3.04 8.84
CA GLN A 98 18.96 -2.68 8.54
C GLN A 98 18.72 -2.67 7.02
N VAL A 99 19.65 -2.10 6.24
CA VAL A 99 19.58 -2.15 4.77
C VAL A 99 19.65 -3.59 4.26
N GLU A 100 20.49 -4.44 4.84
CA GLU A 100 20.56 -5.88 4.49
C GLU A 100 19.23 -6.60 4.78
N ALA A 101 18.60 -6.31 5.93
CA ALA A 101 17.28 -6.84 6.25
C ALA A 101 16.22 -6.36 5.26
N TYR A 102 16.21 -5.08 4.91
CA TYR A 102 15.27 -4.54 3.91
C TYR A 102 15.48 -5.16 2.52
N ILE A 103 16.72 -5.44 2.12
CA ILE A 103 17.01 -6.17 0.88
C ILE A 103 16.46 -7.60 0.94
N GLY A 104 16.56 -8.26 2.09
CA GLY A 104 16.00 -9.60 2.31
C GLY A 104 14.47 -9.64 2.35
N ASP A 105 13.85 -8.55 2.79
CA ASP A 105 12.39 -8.38 2.83
C ASP A 105 11.81 -8.00 1.46
N LEU A 106 12.64 -7.71 0.46
CA LEU A 106 12.15 -7.35 -0.88
C LEU A 106 11.33 -8.50 -1.49
N PRO A 107 10.18 -8.18 -2.09
CA PRO A 107 9.33 -9.16 -2.74
C PRO A 107 10.03 -9.84 -3.93
N GLU A 108 9.70 -11.11 -4.17
CA GLU A 108 10.40 -12.01 -5.11
C GLU A 108 10.51 -11.48 -6.55
N TRP A 109 9.65 -10.55 -6.97
CA TRP A 109 9.73 -9.90 -8.29
C TRP A 109 10.97 -9.02 -8.47
N ALA A 110 11.61 -8.59 -7.38
CA ALA A 110 12.88 -7.88 -7.40
C ALA A 110 14.10 -8.82 -7.59
N SER A 111 13.90 -10.14 -7.54
CA SER A 111 14.98 -11.12 -7.70
C SER A 111 15.42 -11.24 -9.17
N ARG A 112 16.74 -11.41 -9.34
CA ARG A 112 17.50 -11.34 -10.60
C ARG A 112 17.05 -12.29 -11.72
N ASP A 113 16.29 -13.34 -11.40
CA ASP A 113 15.95 -14.43 -12.32
C ASP A 113 14.46 -14.40 -12.75
N GLY A 114 14.11 -13.45 -13.61
CA GLY A 114 13.23 -13.73 -14.76
C GLY A 114 11.77 -14.17 -14.51
N GLN A 115 11.10 -13.77 -13.43
CA GLN A 115 9.66 -14.06 -13.24
C GLN A 115 8.70 -13.07 -13.93
N GLN A 116 9.20 -12.05 -14.63
CA GLN A 116 8.37 -11.13 -15.42
C GLN A 116 7.35 -11.82 -16.34
N PRO A 117 7.67 -12.88 -17.12
CA PRO A 117 6.66 -13.53 -17.96
C PRO A 117 5.56 -14.24 -17.15
N ALA A 118 5.87 -14.77 -15.96
CA ALA A 118 4.88 -15.41 -15.10
C ALA A 118 3.94 -14.38 -14.47
N GLN A 119 4.47 -13.22 -14.05
CA GLN A 119 3.66 -12.11 -13.52
C GLN A 119 2.80 -11.45 -14.60
N ILE A 120 3.32 -11.29 -15.82
CA ILE A 120 2.51 -10.79 -16.94
C ILE A 120 1.34 -11.74 -17.19
N ALA A 121 1.59 -13.06 -17.22
CA ALA A 121 0.52 -14.05 -17.39
C ALA A 121 -0.49 -14.04 -16.23
N GLU A 122 -0.04 -13.87 -14.99
CA GLU A 122 -0.92 -13.73 -13.83
C GLU A 122 -1.76 -12.46 -13.88
N LEU A 123 -1.16 -11.33 -14.27
CA LEU A 123 -1.87 -10.05 -14.44
C LEU A 123 -2.88 -10.12 -15.58
N GLU A 124 -2.55 -10.78 -16.69
CA GLU A 124 -3.48 -11.02 -17.80
C GLU A 124 -4.66 -11.90 -17.37
N ALA A 125 -4.39 -12.96 -16.60
CA ALA A 125 -5.42 -13.81 -16.02
C ALA A 125 -6.33 -13.01 -15.10
N LEU A 126 -5.77 -12.23 -14.17
CA LEU A 126 -6.52 -11.38 -13.25
C LEU A 126 -7.33 -10.31 -13.99
N GLN A 127 -6.77 -9.73 -15.06
CA GLN A 127 -7.49 -8.76 -15.89
C GLN A 127 -8.69 -9.41 -16.60
N SER A 128 -8.54 -10.65 -17.07
CA SER A 128 -9.64 -11.41 -17.68
C SER A 128 -10.75 -11.71 -16.67
N GLU A 129 -10.38 -12.11 -15.45
CA GLU A 129 -11.31 -12.36 -14.35
C GLU A 129 -12.03 -11.08 -13.93
N MET A 130 -11.31 -9.97 -13.78
CA MET A 130 -11.89 -8.66 -13.50
C MET A 130 -12.86 -8.22 -14.61
N ARG A 131 -12.53 -8.48 -15.88
CA ARG A 131 -13.44 -8.15 -16.98
C ARG A 131 -14.73 -8.97 -16.86
N HIS A 132 -14.61 -10.27 -16.63
CA HIS A 132 -15.78 -11.14 -16.48
C HIS A 132 -16.65 -10.73 -15.29
N ALA A 133 -16.06 -10.54 -14.12
CA ALA A 133 -16.77 -10.09 -12.92
C ALA A 133 -17.47 -8.73 -13.12
N ASN A 134 -16.84 -7.80 -13.85
CA ASN A 134 -17.47 -6.52 -14.18
C ASN A 134 -18.65 -6.65 -15.15
N GLU A 135 -18.58 -7.58 -16.10
CA GLU A 135 -19.68 -7.86 -17.03
C GLU A 135 -20.88 -8.48 -16.30
N GLU A 136 -20.62 -9.44 -15.42
CA GLU A 136 -21.64 -10.03 -14.55
C GLU A 136 -22.27 -8.99 -13.62
N TYR A 137 -21.45 -8.15 -12.99
CA TYR A 137 -21.94 -7.05 -12.16
C TYR A 137 -22.85 -6.11 -12.96
N ARG A 138 -22.45 -5.71 -14.17
CA ARG A 138 -23.30 -4.87 -15.05
C ARG A 138 -24.58 -5.56 -15.48
N ALA A 139 -24.56 -6.87 -15.69
CA ALA A 139 -25.76 -7.64 -16.00
C ALA A 139 -26.73 -7.65 -14.81
N ALA A 140 -26.24 -7.96 -13.61
CA ALA A 140 -27.03 -7.97 -12.38
C ALA A 140 -27.63 -6.58 -12.08
N VAL A 141 -26.86 -5.50 -12.28
CA VAL A 141 -27.37 -4.13 -12.08
C VAL A 141 -28.48 -3.79 -13.09
N ARG A 142 -28.35 -4.22 -14.34
CA ARG A 142 -29.41 -4.03 -15.34
C ARG A 142 -30.68 -4.78 -14.95
N GLU A 143 -30.56 -6.04 -14.54
CA GLU A 143 -31.71 -6.82 -14.09
C GLU A 143 -32.40 -6.18 -12.88
N ALA A 144 -31.62 -5.77 -11.87
CA ALA A 144 -32.13 -5.04 -10.71
C ALA A 144 -32.86 -3.75 -11.11
N SER A 145 -32.33 -3.00 -12.09
CA SER A 145 -32.98 -1.77 -12.58
C SER A 145 -34.31 -2.05 -13.30
N VAL A 146 -34.40 -3.16 -14.07
CA VAL A 146 -35.64 -3.56 -14.75
C VAL A 146 -36.68 -3.99 -13.73
N LEU A 147 -36.29 -4.80 -12.75
CA LEU A 147 -37.15 -5.21 -11.65
C LEU A 147 -37.64 -4.01 -10.84
N GLN A 148 -36.77 -3.05 -10.57
CA GLN A 148 -37.14 -1.81 -9.88
C GLN A 148 -38.22 -1.03 -10.66
N LEU A 149 -38.07 -0.90 -11.98
CA LEU A 149 -39.07 -0.26 -12.83
C LEU A 149 -40.41 -1.01 -12.80
N GLN A 150 -40.38 -2.35 -12.92
CA GLN A 150 -41.58 -3.19 -12.85
C GLN A 150 -42.30 -3.04 -11.49
N VAL A 151 -41.55 -3.05 -10.38
CA VAL A 151 -42.13 -2.84 -9.05
C VAL A 151 -42.73 -1.45 -8.93
N SER A 152 -42.07 -0.41 -9.45
CA SER A 152 -42.60 0.96 -9.41
C SER A 152 -43.90 1.10 -10.22
N GLU A 153 -43.98 0.46 -11.39
CA GLU A 153 -45.18 0.44 -12.23
C GLU A 153 -46.33 -0.29 -11.54
N LEU A 154 -46.08 -1.47 -10.96
CA LEU A 154 -47.08 -2.19 -10.18
C LEU A 154 -47.59 -1.37 -9.00
N LEU A 155 -46.71 -0.66 -8.29
CA LEU A 155 -47.10 0.24 -7.20
C LEU A 155 -47.97 1.39 -7.71
N HIS A 156 -47.66 1.97 -8.87
CA HIS A 156 -48.48 3.00 -9.50
C HIS A 156 -49.86 2.49 -9.90
N GLN A 157 -49.94 1.29 -10.50
CA GLN A 157 -51.19 0.65 -10.88
C GLN A 157 -52.07 0.35 -9.67
N VAL A 158 -51.50 -0.26 -8.61
CA VAL A 158 -52.22 -0.52 -7.36
C VAL A 158 -52.72 0.77 -6.72
N CYS A 159 -51.89 1.83 -6.70
CA CYS A 159 -52.32 3.14 -6.20
C CYS A 159 -53.48 3.70 -7.02
N ASN A 160 -53.43 3.60 -8.35
CA ASN A 160 -54.47 4.12 -9.23
C ASN A 160 -55.78 3.32 -9.09
N ASP A 161 -55.71 1.99 -9.01
CA ASP A 161 -56.87 1.13 -8.77
C ASP A 161 -57.53 1.41 -7.42
N GLN A 162 -56.73 1.64 -6.37
CA GLN A 162 -57.25 2.07 -5.06
C GLN A 162 -57.92 3.44 -5.14
N GLN A 163 -57.38 4.39 -5.91
CA GLN A 163 -58.03 5.69 -6.13
C GLN A 163 -59.35 5.55 -6.90
N HIS A 164 -59.37 4.77 -7.98
CA HIS A 164 -60.57 4.52 -8.78
C HIS A 164 -61.67 3.82 -7.99
N THR A 165 -61.32 2.78 -7.22
CA THR A 165 -62.28 2.08 -6.34
C THR A 165 -62.83 3.02 -5.27
N ARG A 166 -62.00 3.84 -4.63
CA ARG A 166 -62.45 4.84 -3.65
C ARG A 166 -63.40 5.87 -4.27
N VAL A 167 -63.12 6.37 -5.47
CA VAL A 167 -63.99 7.33 -6.18
C VAL A 167 -65.31 6.66 -6.60
N ALA A 168 -65.28 5.41 -7.07
CA ALA A 168 -66.47 4.66 -7.44
C ALA A 168 -67.37 4.40 -6.22
N LEU A 169 -66.78 4.01 -5.09
CA LEU A 169 -67.50 3.87 -3.83
C LEU A 169 -68.09 5.20 -3.37
N ALA A 170 -67.33 6.30 -3.42
CA ALA A 170 -67.81 7.63 -3.05
C ALA A 170 -69.01 8.11 -3.89
N LYS A 171 -69.00 7.82 -5.21
CA LYS A 171 -70.12 8.06 -6.11
C LYS A 171 -71.33 7.17 -5.79
N ALA A 172 -71.10 5.89 -5.49
CA ALA A 172 -72.17 4.95 -5.12
C ALA A 172 -72.81 5.28 -3.77
N THR A 173 -72.05 5.84 -2.83
CA THR A 173 -72.54 6.29 -1.52
C THR A 173 -73.16 7.70 -1.55
N GLY A 174 -73.33 8.32 -2.72
CA GLY A 174 -74.09 9.56 -2.89
C GLY A 174 -73.43 10.83 -2.34
N ALA A 175 -72.12 10.82 -2.06
CA ALA A 175 -71.41 11.96 -1.49
C ALA A 175 -70.96 13.02 -2.52
N LEU A 176 -71.31 12.85 -3.81
CA LEU A 176 -70.99 13.79 -4.88
C LEU A 176 -72.20 14.00 -5.81
N THR A 177 -73.12 14.86 -5.37
CA THR A 177 -74.07 15.59 -6.24
C THR A 177 -73.63 17.06 -6.32
N PRO A 178 -73.86 17.75 -7.46
CA PRO A 178 -73.28 19.06 -7.77
C PRO A 178 -73.65 20.18 -6.79
#